data_AF-A0AAW9EG03-F1
#
_entry.id   AF-A0AAW9EG03-F1
#
_cell.length_a   1.000
_cell.length_b   1.000
_cell.length_c   1.000
_cell.angle_alpha   90.00
_cell.angle_beta   90.00
_cell.angle_gamma   90.00
#
_symmetry.space_group_name_H-M   'P 1'
#
loop_
_entity.id
_entity.type
_entity.pdbx_description
1 polymer ?
#
loop_
_entity_poly.entity_id
_entity_poly.type
_entity_poly.pdbx_seq_one_letter_code
_entity_poly.pdbx_strand_id
1 'polypeptide(L)'
;AKPLSSFVRNKLINDVYLPIIGDNMAKQIGALGEGKRTDLMGLLLMISPPGYGKTTLMEYVADRLGLIFMKINGPALGHNVLSL
;
A
#
# COMPACT_ATOMS: atom_id res chain seq x y z
N ALA A 1 3.05 3.97 20.89
CA ALA A 1 4.44 3.65 20.48
C ALA A 1 5.16 4.94 20.09
N LYS A 2 6.35 5.22 20.63
CA LYS A 2 7.15 6.40 20.22
C LYS A 2 7.50 6.26 18.73
N PRO A 3 7.21 7.25 17.88
CA PRO A 3 7.53 7.13 16.46
C PRO A 3 9.06 7.18 16.27
N LEU A 4 9.62 6.21 15.52
CA LEU A 4 10.97 6.33 14.98
C LEU A 4 11.12 7.65 14.22
N SER A 5 12.29 8.31 14.38
CA SER A 5 12.55 9.66 13.88
C SER A 5 12.25 9.77 12.38
N SER A 6 11.72 10.93 11.96
CA SER A 6 11.25 11.16 10.59
C SER A 6 12.32 10.92 9.52
N PHE A 7 13.60 11.07 9.87
CA PHE A 7 14.75 10.82 9.00
C PHE A 7 14.90 9.33 8.64
N VAL A 8 14.84 8.44 9.64
CA VAL A 8 14.90 6.97 9.41
C VAL A 8 13.69 6.52 8.58
N ARG A 9 12.55 7.17 8.81
CA ARG A 9 11.30 6.96 8.08
C ARG A 9 11.39 7.31 6.59
N ASN A 10 11.94 8.49 6.22
CA ASN A 10 12.08 8.88 4.81
C ASN A 10 13.08 7.99 4.06
N LYS A 11 14.16 7.61 4.73
CA LYS A 11 15.15 6.69 4.16
C LYS A 11 14.54 5.33 3.83
N LEU A 12 13.72 4.79 4.73
CA LEU A 12 13.02 3.52 4.49
C LEU A 12 12.04 3.57 3.30
N ILE A 13 11.33 4.69 3.09
CA ILE A 13 10.44 4.83 1.92
C ILE A 13 11.23 4.80 0.62
N ASN A 14 12.24 5.67 0.52
CA ASN A 14 12.96 5.86 -0.73
C ASN A 14 13.87 4.67 -1.06
N ASP A 15 14.54 4.12 -0.05
CA ASP A 15 15.60 3.12 -0.27
C ASP A 15 15.08 1.68 -0.23
N VAL A 16 13.92 1.44 0.41
CA VAL A 16 13.39 0.07 0.60
C VAL A 16 11.99 -0.08 0.04
N TYR A 17 11.07 0.84 0.30
CA TYR A 17 9.65 0.60 -0.02
C TYR A 17 9.26 0.94 -1.46
N LEU A 18 9.61 2.14 -1.96
CA LEU A 18 9.33 2.51 -3.35
C LEU A 18 9.98 1.54 -4.36
N PRO A 19 11.19 1.00 -4.14
CA PRO A 19 11.73 -0.05 -5.01
C PRO A 19 10.89 -1.34 -5.04
N ILE A 20 10.20 -1.69 -3.94
CA ILE A 20 9.42 -2.93 -3.85
C ILE A 20 8.03 -2.78 -4.48
N ILE A 21 7.36 -1.65 -4.28
CA ILE A 21 5.95 -1.46 -4.69
C ILE A 21 5.77 -0.43 -5.80
N GLY A 22 6.78 0.39 -6.09
CA GLY A 22 6.69 1.59 -6.93
C GLY A 22 6.30 1.29 -8.37
N ASP A 23 6.83 0.23 -8.98
CA ASP A 23 6.46 -0.17 -10.34
C ASP A 23 4.99 -0.58 -10.45
N ASN A 24 4.46 -1.25 -9.43
CA ASN A 24 3.04 -1.64 -9.40
C ASN A 24 2.16 -0.42 -9.12
N MET A 25 2.59 0.42 -8.18
CA MET A 25 1.92 1.67 -7.84
C MET A 25 1.86 2.64 -9.04
N ALA A 26 2.96 2.80 -9.78
CA ALA A 26 3.03 3.60 -10.99
C ALA A 26 2.08 3.11 -12.10
N LYS A 27 1.87 1.79 -12.21
CA LYS A 27 0.82 1.20 -13.07
C LYS A 27 -0.56 1.59 -12.57
N GLN A 28 -0.84 1.39 -11.29
CA GLN A 28 -2.15 1.65 -10.69
C GLN A 28 -2.56 3.13 -10.74
N ILE A 29 -1.61 4.07 -10.65
CA ILE A 29 -1.90 5.52 -10.72
C ILE A 29 -1.80 6.09 -12.14
N GLY A 30 -1.49 5.28 -13.16
CA GLY A 30 -1.41 5.71 -14.56
C GLY A 30 -0.16 6.52 -14.93
N ALA A 31 0.91 6.48 -14.13
CA ALA A 31 2.11 7.29 -14.34
C ALA A 31 3.08 6.73 -15.41
N LEU A 32 2.84 5.54 -15.97
CA LEU A 32 3.76 4.85 -16.89
C LEU A 32 3.62 5.21 -18.39
N GLY A 33 3.02 6.36 -18.71
CA GLY A 33 3.04 6.97 -20.05
C GLY A 33 1.70 6.91 -20.83
N GLU A 34 1.53 7.87 -21.74
CA GLU A 34 0.26 8.20 -22.45
C GLU A 34 -0.32 7.07 -23.33
N GLY A 35 0.43 6.00 -23.59
CA GLY A 35 0.02 4.90 -24.47
C GLY A 35 -0.40 3.60 -23.76
N LYS A 36 -0.32 3.53 -22.42
CA LYS A 36 -0.70 2.33 -21.66
C LYS A 36 -2.09 2.48 -21.05
N ARG A 37 -3.01 1.63 -21.50
CA ARG A 37 -4.37 1.51 -20.98
C ARG A 37 -4.37 1.40 -19.45
N THR A 38 -5.08 2.31 -18.78
CA THR A 38 -5.26 2.38 -17.32
C THR A 38 -6.17 1.28 -16.77
N ASP A 39 -6.49 0.27 -17.57
CA ASP A 39 -7.40 -0.84 -17.29
C ASP A 39 -6.65 -2.20 -17.18
N LEU A 40 -5.32 -2.20 -17.36
CA LEU A 40 -4.43 -3.34 -17.06
C LEU A 40 -3.94 -3.33 -15.59
N MET A 41 -4.73 -2.77 -14.68
CA MET A 41 -4.33 -2.34 -13.34
C MET A 41 -3.82 -3.50 -12.47
N GLY A 42 -2.57 -3.36 -12.04
CA GLY A 42 -1.87 -4.38 -11.27
C GLY A 42 -2.49 -4.57 -9.89
N LEU A 43 -2.72 -5.83 -9.52
CA LEU A 43 -2.93 -6.21 -8.13
C LEU A 43 -1.57 -6.22 -7.43
N LEU A 44 -1.47 -5.54 -6.28
CA LEU A 44 -0.34 -5.70 -5.38
C LEU A 44 -0.75 -6.65 -4.23
N LEU A 45 -0.25 -7.88 -4.28
CA LEU A 45 -0.43 -8.84 -3.21
C LEU A 45 0.81 -8.87 -2.30
N MET A 46 0.62 -8.57 -1.02
CA MET A 46 1.69 -8.64 -0.02
C MET A 46 1.60 -9.93 0.79
N ILE A 47 2.58 -10.83 0.62
CA ILE A 47 2.65 -12.10 1.36
C ILE A 47 3.80 -12.04 2.35
N SER A 48 3.50 -12.22 3.64
CA SER A 48 4.49 -12.44 4.71
C SER A 48 3.80 -13.03 5.95
N PRO A 49 4.53 -13.53 6.96
CA PRO A 49 3.93 -14.03 8.19
C PRO A 49 3.13 -12.94 8.96
N PRO A 50 2.24 -13.31 9.91
CA PRO A 50 1.53 -12.34 10.72
C PRO A 50 2.50 -11.52 11.59
N GLY A 51 2.20 -10.23 11.78
CA GLY A 51 3.06 -9.33 12.58
C GLY A 51 4.23 -8.67 11.84
N TYR A 52 4.52 -9.06 10.59
CA TYR A 52 5.63 -8.49 9.80
C TYR A 52 5.34 -7.11 9.19
N GLY A 53 4.38 -6.36 9.73
CA GLY A 53 4.19 -4.94 9.40
C GLY A 53 3.60 -4.62 8.03
N LYS A 54 2.99 -5.58 7.29
CA LYS A 54 2.38 -5.34 5.97
C LYS A 54 1.39 -4.17 5.95
N THR A 55 0.43 -4.17 6.88
CA THR A 55 -0.60 -3.13 6.95
C THR A 55 -0.01 -1.79 7.35
N THR A 56 0.88 -1.78 8.35
CA THR A 56 1.59 -0.57 8.79
C THR A 56 2.43 0.04 7.67
N LEU A 57 3.02 -0.80 6.81
CA LEU A 57 3.74 -0.35 5.63
C LEU A 57 2.82 0.41 4.67
N MET A 58 1.66 -0.16 4.34
CA MET A 58 0.72 0.48 3.42
C MET A 58 0.15 1.79 3.99
N GLU A 59 -0.19 1.81 5.28
CA GLU A 59 -0.63 3.03 5.96
C GLU A 59 0.44 4.12 5.91
N TYR A 60 1.69 3.75 6.14
CA TYR A 60 2.81 4.68 6.16
C TYR A 60 3.13 5.25 4.77
N VAL A 61 3.07 4.44 3.72
CA VAL A 61 3.25 4.91 2.33
C VAL A 61 2.13 5.88 1.95
N ALA A 62 0.88 5.55 2.28
CA ALA A 62 -0.26 6.40 1.95
C ALA A 62 -0.19 7.76 2.66
N ASP A 63 0.12 7.78 3.97
CA ASP A 63 0.32 9.01 4.74
C ASP A 63 1.38 9.93 4.11
N ARG A 64 2.51 9.34 3.67
CA ARG A 64 3.65 10.11 3.16
C ARG A 64 3.47 10.61 1.73
N LEU A 65 2.68 9.89 0.94
CA LEU A 65 2.30 10.31 -0.41
C LEU A 65 1.02 11.16 -0.44
N GLY A 66 0.40 11.42 0.72
CA GLY A 66 -0.84 12.21 0.81
C GLY A 66 -2.05 11.50 0.19
N LEU A 67 -2.06 10.17 0.20
CA LEU A 67 -3.10 9.35 -0.41
C LEU A 67 -4.20 9.03 0.60
N ILE A 68 -5.44 8.99 0.13
CA ILE A 68 -6.55 8.45 0.91
C ILE A 68 -6.38 6.93 0.99
N PHE A 69 -6.27 6.40 2.21
CA PHE A 69 -6.10 4.97 2.46
C PHE A 69 -7.39 4.33 3.00
N MET A 70 -8.06 3.53 2.17
CA MET A 70 -9.24 2.78 2.57
C MET A 70 -8.85 1.38 3.05
N LYS A 71 -9.18 1.08 4.31
CA LYS A 71 -9.01 -0.25 4.89
C LYS A 71 -10.32 -1.02 4.82
N ILE A 72 -10.29 -2.19 4.18
CA ILE A 72 -11.41 -3.11 4.15
C ILE A 72 -10.97 -4.42 4.78
N ASN A 73 -11.68 -4.85 5.83
CA ASN A 73 -11.41 -6.15 6.46
C ASN A 73 -12.01 -7.25 5.58
N GLY A 74 -11.17 -8.05 4.92
CA GLY A 74 -11.60 -9.15 4.05
C GLY A 74 -12.64 -10.10 4.69
N PRO A 75 -12.48 -10.51 5.96
CA PRO A 75 -13.50 -11.33 6.64
C PRO A 75 -14.87 -10.65 6.74
N ALA A 76 -14.93 -9.32 6.79
CA ALA A 76 -16.18 -8.56 6.85
C ALA A 76 -16.95 -8.53 5.52
N LEU A 77 -16.32 -8.93 4.41
CA LEU A 77 -16.93 -9.00 3.08
C LEU A 77 -17.59 -10.37 2.78
N GLY A 78 -17.56 -11.31 3.74
CA GLY A 78 -18.11 -12.65 3.56
C GLY A 78 -19.64 -12.72 3.70
N HIS A 79 -20.27 -13.68 3.03
CA HIS A 79 -21.73 -13.89 3.03
C HIS A 79 -22.34 -14.22 4.41
N ASN A 80 -21.53 -14.60 5.39
CA ASN A 80 -21.98 -14.95 6.75
C ASN A 80 -21.86 -13.81 7.76
N VAL A 81 -21.54 -12.59 7.31
CA VAL A 81 -21.42 -11.42 8.20
C VAL A 81 -22.75 -10.67 8.18
N LEU A 82 -23.52 -10.80 9.26
CA LEU A 82 -24.67 -9.93 9.52
C LEU A 82 -24.15 -8.54 9.89
N SER A 83 -24.41 -7.55 9.03
CA SER A 83 -24.28 -6.15 9.43
C SER A 83 -25.27 -5.87 10.55
N LEU A 84 -24.76 -5.56 11.74
CA LEU A 84 -25.56 -5.09 12.88
C LEU A 84 -25.83 -3.59 12.74
#